data_AF-A0AAU2B174-F1
#
_entry.id   AF-A0AAU2B174-F1
#
_cell.length_a   1.000
_cell.length_b   1.000
_cell.length_c   1.000
_cell.angle_alpha   90.00
_cell.angle_beta   90.00
_cell.angle_gamma   90.00
#
_symmetry.space_group_name_H-M   'P 1'
#
loop_
_entity.id
_entity.type
_entity.pdbx_description
1 polymer ?
#
loop_
_entity_poly.entity_id
_entity_poly.type
_entity_poly.pdbx_seq_one_letter_code
_entity_poly.pdbx_strand_id
1 'polypeptide(L)' 'MELLCLVVAVAVWAGARRLTAGLSIAWRGIVPVGLVLLSLAVLAAGCFALLGTPSGYHGDSGLCPTSNVPPWWPSWLPA' A
#
# COMPACT_ATOMS: atom_id res chain seq x y z
N MET A 1 14.17 3.14 -4.32
CA MET A 1 12.90 3.35 -3.61
C MET A 1 12.68 4.83 -3.30
N GLU A 2 13.65 5.52 -2.68
CA GLU A 2 13.52 6.94 -2.29
C GLU A 2 13.17 7.88 -3.46
N LEU A 3 13.80 7.69 -4.62
CA LEU A 3 13.53 8.46 -5.84
C LEU A 3 12.10 8.26 -6.37
N LEU A 4 11.56 7.04 -6.27
CA LEU A 4 10.17 6.73 -6.65
C LEU A 4 9.19 7.44 -5.71
N CYS A 5 9.45 7.41 -4.40
CA CYS A 5 8.62 8.11 -3.41
C CYS A 5 8.61 9.62 -3.66
N LEU A 6 9.76 10.23 -3.96
CA LEU A 6 9.86 11.65 -4.30
C LEU A 6 9.06 12.00 -5.56
N VAL A 7 9.19 11.21 -6.63
CA VAL A 7 8.43 11.43 -7.87
C VAL A 7 6.93 11.33 -7.63
N VAL A 8 6.47 10.31 -6.89
CA VAL A 8 5.05 10.17 -6.55
C VAL A 8 4.57 11.32 -5.69
N ALA A 9 5.33 11.74 -4.68
CA ALA A 9 4.96 12.87 -3.83
C ALA A 9 4.78 14.17 -4.63
N VAL A 10 5.71 14.48 -5.54
CA VAL A 10 5.62 15.65 -6.42
C VAL A 10 4.43 15.56 -7.36
N ALA A 11 4.19 14.38 -7.95
CA ALA A 11 3.06 14.16 -8.85
C ALA A 11 1.71 14.31 -8.14
N VAL A 12 1.56 13.73 -6.95
CA VAL A 12 0.36 13.86 -6.11
C VAL A 12 0.11 15.30 -5.72
N TRP A 13 1.16 16.02 -5.33
CA TRP A 13 1.06 17.43 -4.97
C TRP A 13 0.63 18.29 -6.16
N ALA A 14 1.26 18.11 -7.32
CA ALA A 14 0.93 18.84 -8.54
C ALA A 14 -0.50 18.53 -9.02
N GLY A 15 -0.90 17.25 -8.98
CA GLY A 15 -2.25 16.79 -9.29
C GLY A 15 -3.30 17.39 -8.34
N ALA A 16 -3.04 17.33 -7.03
CA ALA A 16 -3.92 17.90 -6.03
C ALA A 16 -4.10 19.41 -6.22
N ARG A 17 -3.01 20.16 -6.44
CA ARG A 17 -3.10 21.60 -6.73
C ARG A 17 -3.91 21.91 -7.99
N ARG A 18 -3.67 21.17 -9.07
CA ARG A 18 -4.35 21.38 -10.35
C ARG A 18 -5.84 21.07 -10.25
N LEU A 19 -6.20 19.97 -9.58
CA LEU A 19 -7.58 19.53 -9.44
C LEU A 19 -8.38 20.40 -8.46
N THR A 20 -7.74 20.95 -7.43
CA THR A 20 -8.42 21.79 -6.42
C THR A 20 -8.55 23.27 -6.79
N ALA A 21 -7.81 23.75 -7.81
CA ALA A 21 -7.78 25.15 -8.20
C ALA A 21 -9.18 25.75 -8.52
N GLY A 22 -10.08 24.95 -9.11
CA GLY A 22 -11.43 25.35 -9.51
C GLY A 22 -12.56 24.84 -8.61
N LEU A 23 -12.25 24.12 -7.52
CA LEU A 23 -13.25 23.43 -6.72
C LEU A 23 -13.76 24.28 -5.54
N SER A 24 -14.95 23.97 -5.05
CA SER A 24 -15.50 24.57 -3.83
C SER A 24 -14.74 24.13 -2.58
N ILE A 25 -14.86 24.88 -1.48
CA ILE A 25 -14.13 24.64 -0.22
C ILE A 25 -14.26 23.19 0.30
N ALA A 26 -15.45 22.59 0.19
CA ALA A 26 -15.68 21.21 0.61
C ALA A 26 -14.79 20.22 -0.17
N TRP A 27 -14.72 20.39 -1.50
CA TRP A 27 -13.94 19.52 -2.38
C TRP A 27 -12.43 19.78 -2.30
N ARG A 28 -12.01 21.00 -1.93
CA ARG A 28 -10.59 21.33 -1.70
C ARG A 28 -9.97 20.55 -0.55
N GLY A 29 -10.76 20.09 0.42
CA GLY A 29 -10.29 19.20 1.49
C GLY A 29 -10.30 17.72 1.09
N ILE A 30 -11.33 17.28 0.37
CA ILE A 30 -11.56 15.86 0.06
C ILE A 30 -10.62 15.35 -1.04
N VAL A 31 -10.44 16.11 -2.12
CA VAL A 31 -9.68 15.67 -3.30
C VAL A 31 -8.21 15.37 -3.00
N PRO A 32 -7.47 16.23 -2.25
CA PRO A 32 -6.08 15.93 -1.90
C PRO A 32 -5.96 14.66 -1.05
N VAL A 33 -6.85 14.49 -0.07
CA VAL A 33 -6.86 13.30 0.79
C VAL A 33 -7.11 12.04 -0.03
N GLY A 34 -8.11 12.07 -0.92
CA GLY A 34 -8.39 10.94 -1.82
C GLY A 34 -7.20 10.59 -2.72
N LEU A 35 -6.52 11.59 -3.29
CA LEU A 35 -5.32 11.39 -4.12
C LEU A 35 -4.16 10.77 -3.33
N VAL A 36 -3.93 11.22 -2.10
CA VAL A 36 -2.89 10.65 -1.23
C VAL A 36 -3.21 9.19 -0.92
N LEU A 37 -4.44 8.89 -0.50
CA LEU A 37 -4.87 7.52 -0.16
C LEU A 37 -4.77 6.59 -1.36
N LEU A 38 -5.24 7.03 -2.54
CA LEU A 38 -5.14 6.26 -3.77
C LEU A 38 -3.68 5.98 -4.14
N SER A 39 -2.82 6.98 -4.02
CA SER A 39 -1.40 6.83 -4.36
C SER A 39 -0.68 5.88 -3.41
N LEU A 40 -1.00 5.95 -2.10
CA LEU A 40 -0.50 4.99 -1.11
C LEU A 40 -0.99 3.58 -1.40
N ALA A 41 -2.26 3.40 -1.76
CA ALA A 41 -2.82 2.09 -2.10
C ALA A 41 -2.12 1.48 -3.33
N VAL A 42 -1.93 2.27 -4.39
CA VAL A 42 -1.22 1.84 -5.61
C VAL A 42 0.24 1.52 -5.30
N LEU A 43 0.94 2.35 -4.53
CA LEU A 43 2.32 2.09 -4.12
C LEU A 43 2.43 0.82 -3.28
N ALA A 44 1.53 0.64 -2.31
CA ALA A 44 1.52 -0.56 -1.47
C ALA A 44 1.30 -1.83 -2.30
N ALA A 45 0.29 -1.83 -3.18
CA ALA A 45 0.01 -2.93 -4.07
C ALA A 45 1.19 -3.22 -5.03
N GLY A 46 1.78 -2.17 -5.61
CA GLY A 46 2.94 -2.30 -6.49
C GLY A 46 4.19 -2.81 -5.78
N CYS A 47 4.48 -2.30 -4.58
CA CYS A 47 5.59 -2.80 -3.76
C CYS A 47 5.37 -4.27 -3.38
N PHE A 48 4.16 -4.64 -2.98
CA PHE A 48 3.83 -6.03 -2.67
C PHE A 48 4.00 -6.95 -3.89
N ALA A 49 3.53 -6.51 -5.06
CA ALA A 49 3.63 -7.29 -6.29
C ALA A 49 5.07 -7.42 -6.82
N LEU A 50 5.89 -6.38 -6.68
CA LEU A 50 7.24 -6.32 -7.28
C LEU A 50 8.35 -6.74 -6.32
N LEU A 51 8.23 -6.41 -5.03
CA LEU A 51 9.24 -6.67 -4.01
C LEU A 51 8.86 -7.83 -3.09
N GLY A 52 7.60 -8.31 -3.15
CA GLY A 52 7.10 -9.33 -2.24
C GLY A 52 6.84 -8.78 -0.83
N THR A 53 6.70 -9.69 0.14
CA THR A 53 6.56 -9.34 1.55
C THR A 53 7.91 -8.94 2.18
N PRO A 54 7.92 -8.07 3.22
CA PRO A 54 9.14 -7.72 3.94
C PRO A 54 9.76 -8.98 4.57
N SER A 55 10.82 -9.49 3.92
CA SER A 55 11.72 -10.62 4.28
C SER A 55 12.15 -11.43 3.06
N GLY A 56 11.66 -11.11 1.85
CA GLY A 56 11.96 -11.93 0.67
C GLY A 56 11.33 -13.32 0.78
N TYR A 57 10.29 -13.46 1.61
CA TYR A 57 9.46 -14.64 1.60
C TYR A 57 8.88 -14.76 0.21
N HIS A 58 9.35 -15.76 -0.53
CA HIS A 58 8.72 -16.17 -1.76
C HIS A 58 7.23 -16.31 -1.46
N GLY A 59 6.37 -15.85 -2.37
CA GLY A 59 4.93 -16.09 -2.29
C GLY A 59 4.59 -17.57 -2.46
N ASP A 60 5.33 -18.45 -1.79
CA ASP A 60 4.92 -19.81 -1.52
C ASP A 60 3.71 -19.70 -0.61
N SER A 61 2.54 -19.85 -1.21
CA SER A 61 1.29 -20.19 -0.52
C SER A 61 1.34 -21.61 0.09
N GLY A 62 2.54 -22.15 0.33
CA GLY A 62 2.75 -23.43 0.98
C GLY A 62 2.36 -23.35 2.45
N LEU A 63 2.07 -24.52 3.02
CA LEU A 63 1.71 -24.66 4.43
C LEU A 63 2.80 -24.00 5.29
N CYS A 64 2.41 -23.21 6.29
CA CYS A 64 3.32 -22.65 7.28
C CYS A 64 4.11 -23.80 7.92
N PRO A 65 5.45 -23.70 8.00
CA PRO A 65 6.24 -24.71 8.69
C PRO A 65 5.74 -24.83 10.14
N THR A 66 5.75 -26.03 10.70
CA THR A 66 5.20 -26.32 12.05
C THR A 66 5.84 -25.46 13.14
N SER A 67 7.06 -24.95 12.90
CA SER A 67 7.75 -23.98 13.77
C SER A 67 7.10 -22.59 13.84
N ASN A 68 6.20 -22.27 12.90
CA ASN A 68 5.50 -20.98 12.80
C ASN A 68 4.01 -21.10 13.21
N VAL A 69 3.56 -22.29 13.64
CA VAL A 69 2.23 -22.54 14.17
C VAL A 69 2.29 -22.31 15.69
N PRO A 70 1.58 -21.32 16.25
CA PRO A 70 1.60 -21.10 17.69
C PRO A 70 1.00 -22.31 18.44
N PRO A 71 1.49 -22.64 19.64
CA PRO A 71 1.05 -23.84 20.37
C PRO A 71 -0.42 -23.80 20.81
N TRP A 72 -1.05 -22.63 20.81
CA TRP A 72 -2.48 -22.46 21.12
C TRP A 72 -3.39 -22.55 19.88
N TRP A 73 -2.85 -22.76 18.68
CA TRP A 73 -3.67 -22.83 17.47
C TRP A 73 -4.42 -24.17 17.42
N PRO A 74 -5.73 -24.17 17.10
CA PRO A 74 -6.48 -25.41 17.00
C PRO A 74 -5.95 -26.34 15.90
N SER A 75 -5.88 -27.64 16.18
CA SER A 75 -5.31 -28.66 15.28
C SER A 75 -6.08 -28.87 13.97
N TRP A 76 -7.26 -28.28 13.82
CA TRP A 76 -8.10 -28.38 12.64
C TRP A 76 -7.88 -27.25 11.63
N LEU A 77 -7.14 -26.19 11.99
CA LEU A 77 -6.76 -25.17 11.02
C LEU A 77 -5.65 -25.70 10.11
N PRO A 78 -5.77 -25.55 8.78
CA PRO A 78 -4.68 -25.84 7.88
C PRO A 78 -3.51 -24.90 8.18
N ALA A 79 -2.32 -25.48 8.38
CA ALA A 79 -1.07 -24.73 8.43
C ALA A 79 -0.73 -24.17 7.06
#